data_AF-A0A7W7Z5Q7-F1
#
_entry.id   AF-A0A7W7Z5Q7-F1
#
_cell.length_a   1.000
_cell.length_b   1.000
_cell.length_c   1.000
_cell.angle_alpha   90.00
_cell.angle_beta   90.00
_cell.angle_gamma   90.00
#
_symmetry.space_group_name_H-M   'P 1'
#
loop_
_entity.id
_entity.type
_entity.pdbx_description
1 polymer ?
#
loop_
_entity_poly.entity_id
_entity_poly.type
_entity_poly.pdbx_seq_one_letter_code
_entity_poly.pdbx_strand_id
1 'polypeptide(L)'
;MHWARSALVEIEFLVADGVAFSLTQFITALADAERTAFAGRAGAGITDIVMCALGYTWRDNASSVLSPTISHADFIYGGGAVAAHGVVLAEAHGSFAQSVNGTRMSGEARHKYVRQVKPHIATTCEHGDVIHGYSVAFGSNPSSLDTYLHVAETRISKDKGKPNPLAPQAEPRGAGAVPTSLALAAHRSNFLLMGATQVVAWIDWLRGTGDQPAEDYVTTFFTIEVSGRRFLAAAEHFFPYARSRFLFEELEFPRVPWPWEEFERWRHRLRGGLANVFAMDEWAAKSFLLALSAMIRGGRDQVPLALDLPDIEPFGFSPDLDRGYRDEDARYPVAQFRDGLALLSRLPRSPAPDARHWSPQRGFI
;
A
#
# COMPACT_ATOMS: atom_id res chain seq x y z
N MET A 1 32.51 1.60 -3.15
CA MET A 1 31.81 0.44 -2.55
C MET A 1 31.74 0.45 -1.01
N HIS A 2 32.58 1.20 -0.28
CA HIS A 2 32.51 1.26 1.20
C HIS A 2 31.30 2.03 1.77
N TRP A 3 30.79 3.04 1.06
CA TRP A 3 29.68 3.89 1.50
C TRP A 3 28.33 3.14 1.60
N ALA A 4 28.01 2.28 0.62
CA ALA A 4 26.78 1.49 0.63
C ALA A 4 26.74 0.47 1.79
N ARG A 5 27.89 -0.13 2.13
CA ARG A 5 28.00 -1.03 3.29
C ARG A 5 27.82 -0.28 4.61
N SER A 6 28.36 0.93 4.74
CA SER A 6 28.21 1.74 5.96
C SER A 6 26.77 2.19 6.19
N ALA A 7 26.06 2.60 5.14
CA ALA A 7 24.66 3.03 5.24
C ALA A 7 23.71 1.87 5.58
N LEU A 8 24.01 0.66 5.11
CA LEU A 8 23.22 -0.53 5.38
C LEU A 8 23.36 -0.99 6.84
N VAL A 9 24.60 -1.00 7.36
CA VAL A 9 24.87 -1.24 8.78
C VAL A 9 24.18 -0.19 9.67
N GLU A 10 24.21 1.07 9.26
CA GLU A 10 23.55 2.14 10.01
C GLU A 10 22.02 1.94 10.07
N ILE A 11 21.37 1.49 8.98
CA ILE A 11 19.94 1.14 8.98
C ILE A 11 19.66 -0.07 9.88
N GLU A 12 20.46 -1.14 9.78
CA GLU A 12 20.31 -2.36 10.61
C GLU A 12 20.40 -2.07 12.11
N PHE A 13 21.21 -1.09 12.51
CA PHE A 13 21.37 -0.72 13.92
C PHE A 13 20.40 0.36 14.41
N LEU A 14 19.92 1.25 13.53
CA LEU A 14 19.11 2.41 13.92
C LEU A 14 17.62 2.24 13.65
N VAL A 15 17.22 1.30 12.81
CA VAL A 15 15.82 0.95 12.54
C VAL A 15 15.54 -0.40 13.20
N ALA A 16 14.48 -0.48 13.98
CA ALA A 16 14.06 -1.72 14.62
C ALA A 16 13.29 -2.58 13.62
N ASP A 17 13.60 -3.88 13.61
CA ASP A 17 12.83 -4.87 12.86
C ASP A 17 11.40 -4.98 13.44
N GLY A 18 10.40 -4.96 12.56
CA GLY A 18 9.01 -5.06 13.00
C GLY A 18 7.99 -4.83 11.87
N VAL A 19 6.71 -4.89 12.25
CA VAL A 19 5.57 -4.67 11.35
C VAL A 19 5.30 -3.19 11.05
N ALA A 20 6.01 -2.28 11.73
CA ALA A 20 5.92 -0.84 11.56
C ALA A 20 7.32 -0.22 11.67
N PHE A 21 7.52 0.94 11.03
CA PHE A 21 8.77 1.68 11.18
C PHE A 21 8.95 2.11 12.63
N SER A 22 10.09 1.78 13.22
CA SER A 22 10.47 2.22 14.56
C SER A 22 11.98 2.48 14.60
N LEU A 23 12.38 3.50 15.34
CA LEU A 23 13.79 3.80 15.59
C LEU A 23 14.27 2.98 16.80
N THR A 24 15.50 2.48 16.74
CA THR A 24 16.14 1.91 17.92
C THR A 24 16.53 3.02 18.90
N GLN A 25 16.71 2.65 20.18
CA GLN A 25 17.19 3.58 21.21
C GLN A 25 18.54 4.26 20.86
N PHE A 26 19.33 3.66 19.98
CA PHE A 26 20.65 4.14 19.57
C PHE A 26 20.60 5.41 18.72
N ILE A 27 19.44 5.79 18.18
CA ILE A 27 19.29 7.05 17.42
C ILE A 27 19.64 8.29 18.27
N THR A 28 19.43 8.20 19.59
CA THR A 28 19.76 9.29 20.54
C THR A 28 21.26 9.43 20.79
N ALA A 29 22.05 8.39 20.49
CA ALA A 29 23.51 8.41 20.61
C ALA A 29 24.20 9.08 19.42
N LEU A 30 23.50 9.29 18.30
CA LEU A 30 24.03 10.03 17.16
C LEU A 30 24.17 11.52 17.47
N ALA A 31 25.24 12.13 16.97
CA ALA A 31 25.37 13.58 16.91
C ALA A 31 24.25 14.19 16.03
N ASP A 32 23.83 15.43 16.33
CA ASP A 32 22.69 16.08 15.67
C ASP A 32 22.84 16.18 14.14
N ALA A 33 24.07 16.40 13.66
CA ALA A 33 24.37 16.42 12.22
C ALA A 33 24.16 15.04 11.57
N GLU A 34 24.67 13.97 12.20
CA GLU A 34 24.51 12.59 11.72
C GLU A 34 23.05 12.14 11.77
N ARG A 35 22.34 12.49 12.84
CA ARG A 35 20.91 12.20 12.98
C ARG A 35 20.07 12.92 11.92
N THR A 36 20.42 14.16 11.61
CA THR A 36 19.75 14.94 10.55
C THR A 36 20.04 14.35 9.17
N ALA A 37 21.29 13.95 8.90
CA ALA A 37 21.67 13.30 7.66
C ALA A 37 20.96 11.95 7.48
N PHE A 38 20.89 11.14 8.55
CA PHE A 38 20.17 9.87 8.56
C PHE A 38 18.68 10.07 8.34
N ALA A 39 18.06 11.03 9.03
CA ALA A 39 16.66 11.39 8.82
C ALA A 39 16.40 11.79 7.36
N GLY A 40 17.28 12.61 6.76
CA GLY A 40 17.20 12.99 5.35
C GLY A 40 17.24 11.78 4.41
N ARG A 41 18.15 10.83 4.64
CA ARG A 41 18.24 9.58 3.85
C ARG A 41 16.97 8.72 3.99
N ALA A 42 16.48 8.54 5.22
CA ALA A 42 15.24 7.80 5.47
C ALA A 42 14.03 8.48 4.80
N GLY A 43 13.94 9.81 4.88
CA GLY A 43 12.92 10.61 4.20
C GLY A 43 12.98 10.44 2.68
N ALA A 44 14.16 10.47 2.08
CA ALA A 44 14.33 10.20 0.64
C ALA A 44 13.86 8.79 0.24
N GLY A 45 14.25 7.75 1.00
CA GLY A 45 13.80 6.38 0.75
C GLY A 45 12.28 6.22 0.89
N ILE A 46 11.68 6.85 1.88
CA ILE A 46 10.21 6.82 2.07
C ILE A 46 9.50 7.57 0.96
N THR A 47 10.03 8.70 0.50
CA THR A 47 9.52 9.40 -0.68
C THR A 47 9.54 8.48 -1.90
N ASP A 48 10.64 7.76 -2.15
CA ASP A 48 10.71 6.82 -3.27
C ASP A 48 9.68 5.68 -3.15
N ILE A 49 9.51 5.11 -1.95
CA ILE A 49 8.46 4.10 -1.69
C ILE A 49 7.06 4.67 -1.98
N VAL A 50 6.77 5.89 -1.53
CA VAL A 50 5.50 6.57 -1.80
C VAL A 50 5.30 6.80 -3.29
N MET A 51 6.32 7.31 -3.98
CA MET A 51 6.24 7.58 -5.42
C MET A 51 6.08 6.30 -6.24
N CYS A 52 6.78 5.22 -5.87
CA CYS A 52 6.61 3.89 -6.45
C CYS A 52 5.20 3.34 -6.21
N ALA A 53 4.65 3.51 -5.00
CA ALA A 53 3.28 3.11 -4.68
C ALA A 53 2.23 3.89 -5.48
N LEU A 54 2.52 5.15 -5.85
CA LEU A 54 1.71 5.95 -6.76
C LEU A 54 1.89 5.58 -8.25
N GLY A 55 2.72 4.57 -8.54
CA GLY A 55 2.96 4.06 -9.90
C GLY A 55 4.01 4.83 -10.68
N TYR A 56 4.79 5.70 -10.03
CA TYR A 56 5.87 6.43 -10.67
C TYR A 56 7.20 5.67 -10.58
N THR A 57 8.10 5.96 -11.52
CA THR A 57 9.46 5.42 -11.55
C THR A 57 10.45 6.56 -11.51
N TRP A 58 11.45 6.44 -10.63
CA TRP A 58 12.54 7.42 -10.53
C TRP A 58 13.24 7.58 -11.89
N ARG A 59 13.49 8.83 -12.27
CA ARG A 59 14.19 9.17 -13.53
C ARG A 59 15.52 9.81 -13.26
N ASP A 60 15.54 10.82 -12.39
CA ASP A 60 16.72 11.63 -12.14
C ASP A 60 16.58 12.40 -10.82
N ASN A 61 17.67 13.02 -10.39
CA ASN A 61 17.62 14.05 -9.34
C ASN A 61 17.19 15.37 -9.97
N ALA A 62 16.37 16.17 -9.30
CA ALA A 62 15.94 17.42 -9.94
C ALA A 62 17.08 18.45 -10.06
N SER A 63 18.13 18.32 -9.24
CA SER A 63 19.33 19.16 -9.28
C SER A 63 20.19 18.99 -10.53
N SER A 64 20.08 17.86 -11.25
CA SER A 64 20.83 17.64 -12.49
C SER A 64 20.22 18.36 -13.69
N VAL A 65 18.92 18.70 -13.61
CA VAL A 65 18.15 19.22 -14.74
C VAL A 65 17.57 20.62 -14.49
N LEU A 66 17.33 20.99 -13.23
CA LEU A 66 16.79 22.30 -12.83
C LEU A 66 17.91 23.23 -12.38
N SER A 67 17.74 24.54 -12.63
CA SER A 67 18.77 25.54 -12.32
C SER A 67 19.17 25.50 -10.83
N PRO A 68 20.46 25.39 -10.49
CA PRO A 68 20.93 25.29 -9.10
C PRO A 68 20.72 26.58 -8.29
N THR A 69 20.39 27.69 -8.95
CA THR A 69 20.15 29.00 -8.33
C THR A 69 18.74 29.14 -7.72
N ILE A 70 17.81 28.24 -8.04
CA ILE A 70 16.43 28.25 -7.54
C ILE A 70 16.21 27.00 -6.69
N SER A 71 15.58 27.17 -5.53
CA SER A 71 15.18 26.06 -4.65
C SER A 71 14.34 25.06 -5.45
N HIS A 72 14.77 23.82 -5.53
CA HIS A 72 14.13 22.76 -6.32
C HIS A 72 13.80 21.55 -5.45
N ALA A 73 12.96 20.67 -6.01
CA ALA A 73 12.64 19.38 -5.44
C ALA A 73 13.86 18.44 -5.51
N ASP A 74 13.87 17.39 -4.70
CA ASP A 74 14.97 16.42 -4.74
C ASP A 74 14.99 15.56 -6.02
N PHE A 75 13.81 15.14 -6.51
CA PHE A 75 13.70 14.07 -7.51
C PHE A 75 12.75 14.38 -8.66
N ILE A 76 13.02 13.74 -9.80
CA ILE A 76 12.15 13.70 -10.98
C ILE A 76 11.68 12.25 -11.16
N TYR A 77 10.38 12.11 -11.35
CA TYR A 77 9.68 10.85 -11.57
C TYR A 77 8.89 10.88 -12.88
N GLY A 78 8.79 9.73 -13.54
CA GLY A 78 7.95 9.56 -14.73
C GLY A 78 7.08 8.30 -14.63
N GLY A 79 6.22 8.07 -15.62
CA GLY A 79 5.27 6.95 -15.59
C GLY A 79 4.00 7.29 -14.81
N GLY A 80 3.33 6.26 -14.28
CA GLY A 80 2.08 6.44 -13.50
C GLY A 80 1.03 7.27 -14.25
N ALA A 81 0.41 8.21 -13.52
CA ALA A 81 -0.63 9.09 -14.06
C ALA A 81 -0.12 10.12 -15.08
N VAL A 82 1.20 10.30 -15.21
CA VAL A 82 1.81 11.26 -16.15
C VAL A 82 2.45 10.61 -17.38
N ALA A 83 2.27 9.29 -17.55
CA ALA A 83 2.80 8.57 -18.69
C ALA A 83 2.39 9.23 -20.02
N ALA A 84 3.36 9.52 -20.89
CA ALA A 84 3.20 10.25 -22.15
C ALA A 84 2.75 11.73 -22.06
N HIS A 85 2.59 12.27 -20.85
CA HIS A 85 2.19 13.67 -20.63
C HIS A 85 3.31 14.53 -20.05
N GLY A 86 4.29 13.93 -19.38
CA GLY A 86 5.43 14.64 -18.82
C GLY A 86 6.02 13.92 -17.62
N VAL A 87 6.49 14.71 -16.66
CA VAL A 87 7.14 14.23 -15.42
C VAL A 87 6.55 14.89 -14.18
N VAL A 88 6.92 14.32 -13.03
CA VAL A 88 6.52 14.76 -11.70
C VAL A 88 7.74 15.10 -10.89
N LEU A 89 7.67 16.17 -10.11
CA LEU A 89 8.68 16.46 -9.08
C LEU A 89 8.30 15.84 -7.74
N ALA A 90 9.28 15.34 -7.00
CA ALA A 90 9.07 14.91 -5.63
C ALA A 90 10.15 15.48 -4.71
N GLU A 91 9.71 16.23 -3.71
CA GLU A 91 10.55 16.76 -2.64
C GLU A 91 10.46 15.85 -1.42
N ALA A 92 11.60 15.45 -0.87
CA ALA A 92 11.68 14.62 0.31
C ALA A 92 11.98 15.44 1.56
N HIS A 93 11.39 15.00 2.67
CA HIS A 93 11.71 15.52 3.98
C HIS A 93 11.68 14.40 5.01
N GLY A 94 12.75 14.32 5.80
CA GLY A 94 12.86 13.44 6.93
C GLY A 94 13.23 14.21 8.20
N SER A 95 12.60 13.86 9.31
CA SER A 95 12.88 14.50 10.61
C SER A 95 12.78 13.50 11.77
N PHE A 96 13.88 13.32 12.51
CA PHE A 96 13.94 12.51 13.74
C PHE A 96 14.22 13.39 14.96
N ALA A 97 13.18 14.07 15.43
CA ALA A 97 13.28 15.00 16.55
C ALA A 97 12.10 14.82 17.52
N GLN A 98 12.33 15.12 18.80
CA GLN A 98 11.31 15.00 19.84
C GLN A 98 10.09 15.91 19.61
N SER A 99 10.27 16.96 18.81
CA SER A 99 9.22 17.92 18.46
C SER A 99 8.40 17.52 17.23
N VAL A 100 8.67 16.34 16.66
CA VAL A 100 7.90 15.81 15.53
C VAL A 100 6.51 15.41 15.99
N ASN A 101 5.51 15.90 15.27
CA ASN A 101 4.10 15.51 15.38
C ASN A 101 3.42 15.68 14.02
N GLY A 102 2.19 15.17 13.87
CA GLY A 102 1.45 15.24 12.61
C GLY A 102 1.26 16.67 12.08
N THR A 103 0.91 17.63 12.96
CA THR A 103 0.72 19.04 12.56
C THR A 103 2.00 19.64 11.99
N ARG A 104 3.14 19.33 12.60
CA ARG A 104 4.45 19.78 12.12
C ARG A 104 4.80 19.16 10.77
N MET A 105 4.67 17.85 10.61
CA MET A 105 4.99 17.17 9.35
C MET A 105 4.07 17.61 8.20
N SER A 106 2.78 17.83 8.48
CA SER A 106 1.85 18.43 7.54
C SER A 106 2.26 19.86 7.12
N GLY A 107 2.73 20.67 8.08
CA GLY A 107 3.28 21.99 7.83
C GLY A 107 4.53 21.96 6.94
N GLU A 108 5.47 21.07 7.25
CA GLU A 108 6.71 20.89 6.47
C GLU A 108 6.43 20.46 5.04
N ALA A 109 5.58 19.44 4.83
CA ALA A 109 5.19 19.00 3.48
C ALA A 109 4.59 20.16 2.66
N ARG A 110 3.69 20.95 3.24
CA ARG A 110 3.08 22.10 2.55
C ARG A 110 4.08 23.20 2.26
N HIS A 111 4.93 23.55 3.24
CA HIS A 111 5.91 24.61 3.10
C HIS A 111 6.94 24.27 2.01
N LYS A 112 7.47 23.05 2.05
CA LYS A 112 8.41 22.53 1.05
C LYS A 112 7.78 22.41 -0.32
N TYR A 113 6.54 21.92 -0.43
CA TYR A 113 5.81 21.93 -1.70
C TYR A 113 5.78 23.33 -2.33
N VAL A 114 5.36 24.36 -1.56
CA VAL A 114 5.26 25.73 -2.07
C VAL A 114 6.62 26.29 -2.49
N ARG A 115 7.68 25.95 -1.75
CA ARG A 115 9.02 26.51 -1.93
C ARG A 115 9.83 25.82 -3.04
N GLN A 116 9.70 24.49 -3.15
CA GLN A 116 10.62 23.64 -3.94
C GLN A 116 9.95 22.93 -5.11
N VAL A 117 8.63 22.76 -5.07
CA VAL A 117 7.89 21.97 -6.08
C VAL A 117 7.04 22.88 -6.94
N LYS A 118 6.14 23.64 -6.31
CA LYS A 118 5.19 24.54 -6.97
C LYS A 118 5.81 25.49 -8.00
N PRO A 119 6.98 26.12 -7.76
CA PRO A 119 7.55 27.07 -8.71
C PRO A 119 7.96 26.45 -10.05
N HIS A 120 8.18 25.14 -10.08
CA HIS A 120 8.69 24.42 -11.25
C HIS A 120 7.59 23.64 -11.98
N ILE A 121 6.34 23.69 -11.50
CA ILE A 121 5.20 23.15 -12.25
C ILE A 121 5.04 23.94 -13.55
N ALA A 122 4.76 23.23 -14.64
CA ALA A 122 4.75 23.68 -16.03
C ALA A 122 6.11 24.14 -16.59
N THR A 123 7.22 23.83 -15.91
CA THR A 123 8.57 24.01 -16.47
C THR A 123 8.94 22.81 -17.33
N THR A 124 9.60 23.04 -18.47
CA THR A 124 10.13 21.97 -19.33
C THR A 124 11.52 21.57 -18.86
N CYS A 125 11.77 20.26 -18.76
CA CYS A 125 13.09 19.69 -18.49
C CYS A 125 13.43 18.63 -19.55
N GLU A 126 14.63 18.05 -19.47
CA GLU A 126 15.09 17.03 -20.45
C GLU A 126 14.18 15.80 -20.51
N HIS A 127 13.44 15.52 -19.43
CA HIS A 127 12.52 14.38 -19.33
C HIS A 127 11.07 14.72 -19.73
N GLY A 128 10.78 15.97 -20.10
CA GLY A 128 9.47 16.47 -20.50
C GLY A 128 8.96 17.62 -19.64
N ASP A 129 7.69 17.98 -19.82
CA ASP A 129 7.05 19.03 -19.02
C ASP A 129 6.76 18.53 -17.60
N VAL A 130 7.09 19.34 -16.60
CA VAL A 130 6.71 19.07 -15.22
C VAL A 130 5.23 19.39 -15.05
N ILE A 131 4.37 18.39 -14.99
CA ILE A 131 2.91 18.63 -14.97
C ILE A 131 2.27 18.49 -13.58
N HIS A 132 3.02 17.93 -12.63
CA HIS A 132 2.57 17.71 -11.27
C HIS A 132 3.76 17.66 -10.30
N GLY A 133 3.48 17.71 -9.00
CA GLY A 133 4.52 17.52 -8.01
C GLY A 133 4.02 17.20 -6.62
N TYR A 134 4.88 16.52 -5.86
CA TYR A 134 4.67 16.07 -4.49
C TYR A 134 5.74 16.61 -3.56
N SER A 135 5.39 16.83 -2.31
CA SER A 135 6.32 16.97 -1.20
C SER A 135 5.91 16.01 -0.10
N VAL A 136 6.81 15.09 0.23
CA VAL A 136 6.58 14.01 1.19
C VAL A 136 7.41 14.31 2.44
N ALA A 137 6.72 14.48 3.57
CA ALA A 137 7.33 14.68 4.87
C ALA A 137 7.12 13.45 5.75
N PHE A 138 8.22 12.82 6.11
CA PHE A 138 8.27 11.73 7.07
C PHE A 138 8.95 12.19 8.35
N GLY A 139 8.36 11.83 9.49
CA GLY A 139 8.97 12.08 10.77
C GLY A 139 8.69 10.99 11.79
N SER A 140 9.66 10.79 12.67
CA SER A 140 9.52 9.92 13.82
C SER A 140 10.02 10.65 15.07
N ASN A 141 9.29 10.48 16.16
CA ASN A 141 9.75 10.97 17.46
C ASN A 141 10.67 9.90 18.06
N PRO A 142 11.94 10.19 18.39
CA PRO A 142 12.81 9.17 18.98
C PRO A 142 12.43 8.79 20.43
N SER A 143 11.57 9.58 21.08
CA SER A 143 11.11 9.36 22.46
C SER A 143 9.70 8.74 22.54
N SER A 144 8.95 8.67 21.44
CA SER A 144 7.65 8.00 21.37
C SER A 144 7.62 7.05 20.17
N LEU A 145 6.82 5.98 20.19
CA LEU A 145 6.74 5.05 19.04
C LEU A 145 5.96 5.63 17.85
N ASP A 146 5.77 6.95 17.81
CA ASP A 146 4.92 7.60 16.81
C ASP A 146 5.72 7.94 15.55
N THR A 147 5.11 7.63 14.41
CA THR A 147 5.59 7.99 13.09
C THR A 147 4.50 8.73 12.33
N TYR A 148 4.92 9.70 11.52
CA TYR A 148 4.01 10.56 10.79
C TYR A 148 4.48 10.66 9.35
N LEU A 149 3.54 10.48 8.42
CA LEU A 149 3.76 10.66 7.00
C LEU A 149 2.73 11.63 6.45
N HIS A 150 3.18 12.69 5.81
CA HIS A 150 2.30 13.66 5.16
C HIS A 150 2.76 13.94 3.75
N VAL A 151 1.79 14.06 2.85
CA VAL A 151 2.02 14.37 1.44
C VAL A 151 1.27 15.65 1.08
N ALA A 152 1.96 16.59 0.46
CA ALA A 152 1.39 17.76 -0.19
C ALA A 152 1.60 17.66 -1.70
N GLU A 153 0.57 17.97 -2.50
CA GLU A 153 0.60 17.77 -3.95
C GLU A 153 0.01 18.96 -4.71
N THR A 154 0.22 18.97 -6.03
CA THR A 154 -0.38 19.97 -6.92
C THR A 154 -1.89 19.80 -7.01
N ARG A 155 -2.63 20.76 -6.45
CA ARG A 155 -4.10 20.76 -6.52
C ARG A 155 -4.57 21.14 -7.92
N ILE A 156 -5.35 20.28 -8.55
CA ILE A 156 -6.10 20.61 -9.77
C ILE A 156 -7.41 21.26 -9.34
N SER A 157 -7.54 22.57 -9.54
CA SER A 157 -8.84 23.25 -9.39
C SER A 157 -9.75 22.79 -10.53
N LYS A 158 -10.68 21.86 -10.24
CA LYS A 158 -11.76 21.56 -11.19
C LYS A 158 -12.76 22.70 -11.18
N ASP A 159 -13.04 23.26 -12.36
CA ASP A 159 -14.15 24.17 -12.54
C ASP A 159 -15.47 23.41 -12.33
N LYS A 160 -16.45 24.04 -11.69
CA LYS A 160 -17.72 23.43 -11.28
C LYS A 160 -18.62 23.15 -12.49
N GLY A 161 -18.28 22.12 -13.27
CA GLY A 161 -19.13 21.55 -14.31
C GLY A 161 -20.14 20.58 -13.72
N LYS A 162 -21.41 20.68 -14.14
CA LYS A 162 -22.55 19.82 -13.74
C LYS A 162 -22.18 18.32 -13.72
N PRO A 163 -22.80 17.53 -12.83
CA PRO A 163 -22.58 16.09 -12.77
C PRO A 163 -22.96 15.46 -14.10
N ASN A 164 -21.99 14.84 -14.77
CA ASN A 164 -22.29 13.95 -15.88
C ASN A 164 -23.06 12.74 -15.34
N PRO A 165 -24.08 12.23 -16.05
CA PRO A 165 -24.67 10.95 -15.72
C PRO A 165 -23.58 9.87 -15.74
N LEU A 166 -23.67 8.94 -14.78
CA LEU A 166 -22.86 7.72 -14.72
C LEU A 166 -22.71 7.13 -16.12
N ALA A 167 -21.47 7.10 -16.62
CA ALA A 167 -21.16 6.38 -17.84
C ALA A 167 -21.52 4.90 -17.62
N PRO A 168 -22.18 4.23 -18.58
CA PRO A 168 -22.34 2.79 -18.55
C PRO A 168 -20.98 2.11 -18.42
N GLN A 169 -20.94 1.02 -17.66
CA GLN A 169 -19.74 0.17 -17.50
C GLN A 169 -19.06 -0.03 -18.85
N ALA A 170 -17.85 0.49 -18.99
CA ALA A 170 -16.96 0.02 -20.03
C ALA A 170 -16.55 -1.40 -19.64
N GLU A 171 -16.79 -2.36 -20.54
CA GLU A 171 -16.23 -3.71 -20.36
C GLU A 171 -14.70 -3.60 -20.16
N PRO A 172 -14.13 -4.38 -19.22
CA PRO A 172 -12.73 -4.30 -18.90
C PRO A 172 -11.91 -4.70 -20.13
N ARG A 173 -11.16 -3.73 -20.68
CA ARG A 173 -10.09 -4.04 -21.63
C ARG A 173 -9.03 -4.81 -20.86
N GLY A 174 -8.73 -6.04 -21.28
CA GLY A 174 -7.66 -6.83 -20.65
C GLY A 174 -6.37 -6.02 -20.62
N ALA A 175 -5.81 -5.80 -19.43
CA ALA A 175 -4.42 -5.39 -19.33
C ALA A 175 -3.59 -6.52 -19.93
N GLY A 176 -2.71 -6.19 -20.88
CA GLY A 176 -1.84 -7.18 -21.50
C GLY A 176 -1.06 -8.01 -20.47
N ALA A 177 -0.60 -9.18 -20.90
CA ALA A 177 0.08 -10.16 -20.06
C ALA A 177 1.19 -9.52 -19.20
N VAL A 178 1.07 -9.64 -17.87
CA VAL A 178 2.01 -9.09 -16.88
C VAL A 178 3.07 -10.15 -16.56
N PRO A 179 4.38 -9.82 -16.50
CA PRO A 179 5.40 -10.79 -16.11
C PRO A 179 5.06 -11.47 -14.78
N THR A 180 5.10 -12.79 -14.73
CA THR A 180 4.65 -13.56 -13.56
C THR A 180 5.45 -13.23 -12.31
N SER A 181 6.74 -12.95 -12.44
CA SER A 181 7.59 -12.52 -11.32
C SER A 181 7.11 -11.20 -10.69
N LEU A 182 6.66 -10.25 -11.53
CA LEU A 182 6.11 -8.97 -11.08
C LEU A 182 4.75 -9.15 -10.42
N ALA A 183 3.87 -9.95 -11.04
CA ALA A 183 2.56 -10.27 -10.48
C ALA A 183 2.67 -10.97 -9.11
N LEU A 184 3.54 -11.98 -9.00
CA LEU A 184 3.80 -12.66 -7.73
C LEU A 184 4.35 -11.69 -6.67
N ALA A 185 5.28 -10.80 -7.02
CA ALA A 185 5.83 -9.83 -6.07
C ALA A 185 4.79 -8.81 -5.59
N ALA A 186 3.98 -8.25 -6.50
CA ALA A 186 2.92 -7.30 -6.16
C ALA A 186 1.84 -7.96 -5.27
N HIS A 187 1.31 -9.10 -5.70
CA HIS A 187 0.27 -9.79 -4.95
C HIS A 187 0.78 -10.39 -3.63
N ARG A 188 2.08 -10.74 -3.52
CA ARG A 188 2.67 -11.12 -2.23
C ARG A 188 2.49 -10.00 -1.20
N SER A 189 2.81 -8.76 -1.56
CA SER A 189 2.63 -7.60 -0.68
C SER A 189 1.15 -7.37 -0.34
N ASN A 190 0.26 -7.54 -1.32
CA ASN A 190 -1.19 -7.40 -1.11
C ASN A 190 -1.72 -8.42 -0.10
N PHE A 191 -1.41 -9.71 -0.28
CA PHE A 191 -1.83 -10.77 0.64
C PHE A 191 -1.14 -10.66 2.01
N LEU A 192 0.08 -10.11 2.08
CA LEU A 192 0.73 -9.80 3.35
C LEU A 192 -0.02 -8.71 4.11
N LEU A 193 -0.41 -7.61 3.45
CA LEU A 193 -1.21 -6.53 4.05
C LEU A 193 -2.58 -7.01 4.52
N MET A 194 -3.18 -7.93 3.78
CA MET A 194 -4.41 -8.61 4.16
C MET A 194 -4.22 -9.64 5.29
N GLY A 195 -2.99 -9.96 5.71
CA GLY A 195 -2.73 -10.99 6.72
C GLY A 195 -2.90 -12.44 6.23
N ALA A 196 -3.06 -12.66 4.92
CA ALA A 196 -3.20 -13.97 4.28
C ALA A 196 -1.85 -14.69 4.14
N THR A 197 -1.19 -14.95 5.26
CA THR A 197 0.18 -15.48 5.32
C THR A 197 0.37 -16.84 4.64
N GLN A 198 -0.67 -17.67 4.53
CA GLN A 198 -0.59 -18.93 3.79
C GLN A 198 -0.42 -18.68 2.28
N VAL A 199 -1.23 -17.77 1.72
CA VAL A 199 -1.09 -17.35 0.31
C VAL A 199 0.32 -16.78 0.06
N VAL A 200 0.84 -15.99 1.00
CA VAL A 200 2.23 -15.46 0.94
C VAL A 200 3.26 -16.59 0.90
N ALA A 201 3.14 -17.61 1.74
CA ALA A 201 4.07 -18.74 1.79
C ALA A 201 4.10 -19.52 0.46
N TRP A 202 2.93 -19.74 -0.17
CA TRP A 202 2.86 -20.37 -1.49
C TRP A 202 3.47 -19.52 -2.60
N ILE A 203 3.25 -18.20 -2.57
CA ILE A 203 3.90 -17.27 -3.50
C ILE A 203 5.43 -17.32 -3.32
N ASP A 204 5.90 -17.31 -2.08
CA ASP A 204 7.33 -17.37 -1.76
C ASP A 204 7.96 -18.67 -2.24
N TRP A 205 7.29 -19.80 -2.03
CA TRP A 205 7.72 -21.06 -2.62
C TRP A 205 7.79 -20.98 -4.15
N LEU A 206 6.78 -20.49 -4.86
CA LEU A 206 6.84 -20.37 -6.33
C LEU A 206 7.96 -19.46 -6.83
N ARG A 207 8.30 -18.42 -6.06
CA ARG A 207 9.42 -17.50 -6.37
C ARG A 207 10.80 -18.09 -6.08
N GLY A 208 10.86 -19.30 -5.53
CA GLY A 208 12.12 -19.94 -5.13
C GLY A 208 12.67 -19.46 -3.79
N THR A 209 11.90 -18.67 -3.04
CA THR A 209 12.28 -18.14 -1.73
C THR A 209 11.56 -18.92 -0.64
N GLY A 210 12.24 -19.90 -0.03
CA GLY A 210 11.67 -20.74 1.04
C GLY A 210 11.24 -22.14 0.58
N ASP A 211 10.85 -22.95 1.57
CA ASP A 211 10.45 -24.34 1.38
C ASP A 211 8.98 -24.46 0.94
N GLN A 212 8.64 -25.61 0.36
CA GLN A 212 7.25 -25.91 0.04
C GLN A 212 6.42 -25.97 1.33
N PRO A 213 5.30 -25.23 1.44
CA PRO A 213 4.43 -25.35 2.60
C PRO A 213 3.97 -26.81 2.78
N ALA A 214 4.13 -27.34 3.99
CA ALA A 214 3.82 -28.74 4.31
C ALA A 214 2.30 -29.02 4.36
N GLU A 215 1.49 -27.98 4.50
CA GLU A 215 0.06 -28.07 4.76
C GLU A 215 -0.75 -27.31 3.71
N ASP A 216 -1.73 -28.01 3.13
CA ASP A 216 -2.67 -27.51 2.10
C ASP A 216 -3.85 -26.78 2.73
N TYR A 217 -3.57 -25.90 3.69
CA TYR A 217 -4.61 -25.23 4.46
C TYR A 217 -5.49 -24.33 3.60
N VAL A 218 -6.78 -24.37 3.93
CA VAL A 218 -7.80 -23.55 3.29
C VAL A 218 -7.76 -22.14 3.89
N THR A 219 -7.45 -21.13 3.08
CA THR A 219 -7.58 -19.72 3.47
C THR A 219 -9.02 -19.28 3.30
N THR A 220 -9.59 -18.60 4.30
CA THR A 220 -10.97 -18.11 4.26
C THR A 220 -10.99 -16.61 3.99
N PHE A 221 -11.81 -16.19 3.04
CA PHE A 221 -12.02 -14.79 2.69
C PHE A 221 -13.47 -14.39 2.93
N PHE A 222 -13.71 -13.23 3.52
CA PHE A 222 -15.03 -12.62 3.60
C PHE A 222 -15.26 -11.68 2.43
N THR A 223 -16.45 -11.78 1.82
CA THR A 223 -16.90 -10.86 0.80
C THR A 223 -17.57 -9.66 1.44
N ILE A 224 -17.00 -8.49 1.21
CA ILE A 224 -17.43 -7.23 1.80
C ILE A 224 -17.88 -6.32 0.67
N GLU A 225 -19.12 -5.85 0.74
CA GLU A 225 -19.67 -4.91 -0.24
C GLU A 225 -19.57 -3.48 0.27
N VAL A 226 -18.82 -2.63 -0.43
CA VAL A 226 -18.67 -1.20 -0.09
C VAL A 226 -18.84 -0.38 -1.36
N SER A 227 -19.71 0.63 -1.32
CA SER A 227 -19.97 1.54 -2.44
C SER A 227 -20.32 0.82 -3.75
N GLY A 228 -21.07 -0.28 -3.66
CA GLY A 228 -21.49 -1.11 -4.81
C GLY A 228 -20.39 -1.98 -5.42
N ARG A 229 -19.20 -2.04 -4.80
CA ARG A 229 -18.11 -2.94 -5.19
C ARG A 229 -17.93 -4.04 -4.15
N ARG A 230 -17.50 -5.22 -4.60
CA ARG A 230 -17.30 -6.39 -3.76
C ARG A 230 -15.80 -6.64 -3.58
N PHE A 231 -15.39 -6.78 -2.33
CA PHE A 231 -14.00 -6.98 -1.94
C PHE A 231 -13.86 -8.28 -1.14
N LEU A 232 -12.74 -8.97 -1.30
CA LEU A 232 -12.33 -10.09 -0.46
C LEU A 232 -11.35 -9.61 0.60
N ALA A 233 -11.67 -9.81 1.88
CA ALA A 233 -10.77 -9.61 3.01
C ALA A 233 -10.43 -10.96 3.63
N ALA A 234 -9.17 -11.20 3.97
CA ALA A 234 -8.77 -12.45 4.61
C ALA A 234 -9.32 -12.53 6.04
N ALA A 235 -9.84 -13.69 6.44
CA ALA A 235 -10.40 -13.87 7.78
C ALA A 235 -9.33 -13.68 8.86
N GLU A 236 -8.09 -14.06 8.57
CA GLU A 236 -6.93 -13.92 9.44
C GLU A 236 -6.65 -12.47 9.83
N HIS A 237 -7.00 -11.49 8.98
CA HIS A 237 -6.90 -10.07 9.29
C HIS A 237 -7.70 -9.69 10.55
N PHE A 238 -8.87 -10.32 10.72
CA PHE A 238 -9.79 -10.03 11.81
C PHE A 238 -9.50 -10.87 13.05
N PHE A 239 -8.77 -11.97 12.89
CA PHE A 239 -8.50 -12.94 13.94
C PHE A 239 -7.02 -13.35 13.98
N PRO A 240 -6.08 -12.40 14.19
CA PRO A 240 -4.65 -12.69 14.15
C PRO A 240 -4.21 -13.75 15.18
N TYR A 241 -4.97 -13.90 16.27
CA TYR A 241 -4.70 -14.86 17.36
C TYR A 241 -5.59 -16.11 17.33
N ALA A 242 -6.50 -16.27 16.36
CA ALA A 242 -7.22 -17.54 16.21
C ALA A 242 -6.24 -18.71 16.03
N ARG A 243 -5.12 -18.45 15.35
CA ARG A 243 -4.04 -19.44 15.18
C ARG A 243 -3.46 -19.98 16.49
N SER A 244 -3.47 -19.22 17.59
CA SER A 244 -2.88 -19.68 18.85
C SER A 244 -3.86 -20.47 19.74
N ARG A 245 -5.17 -20.39 19.48
CA ARG A 245 -6.18 -21.15 20.25
C ARG A 245 -6.45 -22.55 19.71
N PHE A 246 -6.16 -22.82 18.44
CA PHE A 246 -6.49 -24.09 17.78
C PHE A 246 -5.27 -25.05 17.63
N LEU A 247 -4.13 -24.72 18.23
CA LEU A 247 -3.00 -25.64 18.41
C LEU A 247 -3.25 -26.70 19.51
N PHE A 248 -4.32 -26.54 20.28
CA PHE A 248 -4.81 -27.54 21.22
C PHE A 248 -6.23 -27.94 20.84
N GLU A 249 -6.38 -28.81 19.84
CA GLU A 249 -7.36 -29.90 19.84
C GLU A 249 -7.25 -30.68 18.51
N GLU A 250 -6.63 -31.86 18.60
CA GLU A 250 -6.88 -33.00 17.71
C GLU A 250 -8.38 -33.30 17.70
N LEU A 251 -9.16 -32.67 16.84
CA LEU A 251 -10.55 -33.08 16.59
C LEU A 251 -10.86 -32.73 15.14
N GLU A 252 -11.18 -33.76 14.37
CA GLU A 252 -11.76 -33.66 13.03
C GLU A 252 -12.94 -32.68 13.05
N PHE A 253 -12.81 -31.51 12.42
CA PHE A 253 -13.93 -30.57 12.31
C PHE A 253 -14.60 -30.69 10.94
N PRO A 254 -15.83 -31.26 10.88
CA PRO A 254 -16.67 -31.18 9.70
C PRO A 254 -17.20 -29.75 9.60
N ARG A 255 -17.05 -29.09 8.44
CA ARG A 255 -17.91 -27.98 7.93
C ARG A 255 -18.78 -27.28 9.02
N VAL A 256 -18.22 -26.43 9.88
CA VAL A 256 -18.99 -25.65 10.87
C VAL A 256 -19.02 -24.15 10.47
N PRO A 257 -20.18 -23.47 10.49
CA PRO A 257 -20.37 -22.15 9.92
C PRO A 257 -20.04 -21.02 10.93
N TRP A 258 -18.79 -20.96 11.41
CA TRP A 258 -18.43 -20.05 12.50
C TRP A 258 -17.17 -19.20 12.27
N PRO A 259 -17.33 -18.06 11.60
CA PRO A 259 -16.46 -16.92 11.91
C PRO A 259 -17.20 -15.60 12.21
N TRP A 260 -18.33 -15.33 11.56
CA TRP A 260 -18.87 -13.96 11.52
C TRP A 260 -19.69 -13.55 12.75
N GLU A 261 -20.45 -14.46 13.35
CA GLU A 261 -21.22 -14.14 14.57
C GLU A 261 -20.31 -13.85 15.77
N GLU A 262 -19.16 -14.50 15.85
CA GLU A 262 -18.13 -14.21 16.85
C GLU A 262 -17.39 -12.92 16.55
N PHE A 263 -17.07 -12.67 15.27
CA PHE A 263 -16.56 -11.39 14.81
C PHE A 263 -17.48 -10.24 15.22
N GLU A 264 -18.79 -10.33 14.93
CA GLU A 264 -19.75 -9.28 15.28
C GLU A 264 -19.89 -9.12 16.79
N ARG A 265 -19.94 -10.22 17.57
CA ARG A 265 -19.93 -10.15 19.04
C ARG A 265 -18.65 -9.52 19.61
N TRP A 266 -17.49 -9.73 18.98
CA TRP A 266 -16.22 -9.12 19.35
C TRP A 266 -16.17 -7.65 18.93
N ARG A 267 -16.57 -7.33 17.70
CA ARG A 267 -16.71 -5.98 17.14
C ARG A 267 -17.67 -5.12 17.95
N HIS A 268 -18.78 -5.69 18.43
CA HIS A 268 -19.73 -4.99 19.30
C HIS A 268 -19.14 -4.62 20.66
N ARG A 269 -18.17 -5.39 21.17
CA ARG A 269 -17.48 -5.09 22.44
C ARG A 269 -16.39 -4.03 22.28
N LEU A 270 -15.81 -3.90 21.09
CA LEU A 270 -14.87 -2.84 20.76
C LEU A 270 -15.62 -1.58 20.34
N ARG A 271 -15.65 -0.57 21.21
CA ARG A 271 -16.30 0.73 20.93
C ARG A 271 -15.63 1.52 19.78
N GLY A 272 -14.47 1.08 19.28
CA GLY A 272 -13.80 1.60 18.08
C GLY A 272 -13.98 0.63 16.91
N GLY A 273 -14.56 1.11 15.81
CA GLY A 273 -14.76 0.30 14.61
C GLY A 273 -13.43 -0.17 14.00
N LEU A 274 -13.45 -1.32 13.34
CA LEU A 274 -12.33 -1.78 12.51
C LEU A 274 -12.15 -0.81 11.35
N ALA A 275 -11.22 0.12 11.53
CA ALA A 275 -10.79 1.04 10.51
C ALA A 275 -9.56 0.49 9.79
N ASN A 276 -9.39 0.88 8.52
CA ASN A 276 -8.20 0.57 7.71
C ASN A 276 -8.00 -0.92 7.44
N VAL A 277 -9.04 -1.58 6.94
CA VAL A 277 -8.99 -3.00 6.54
C VAL A 277 -8.45 -3.10 5.12
N PHE A 278 -7.39 -3.87 4.94
CA PHE A 278 -6.92 -4.24 3.60
C PHE A 278 -7.78 -5.37 3.04
N ALA A 279 -8.27 -5.15 1.82
CA ALA A 279 -9.04 -6.11 1.05
C ALA A 279 -8.58 -6.06 -0.41
N MET A 280 -9.02 -6.99 -1.23
CA MET A 280 -8.80 -6.95 -2.67
C MET A 280 -10.13 -6.99 -3.42
N ASP A 281 -10.20 -6.37 -4.59
CA ASP A 281 -11.30 -6.53 -5.53
C ASP A 281 -11.61 -8.01 -5.72
N GLU A 282 -12.89 -8.39 -5.63
CA GLU A 282 -13.27 -9.80 -5.71
C GLU A 282 -12.85 -10.44 -7.03
N TRP A 283 -12.94 -9.71 -8.15
CA TRP A 283 -12.57 -10.26 -9.45
C TRP A 283 -11.05 -10.37 -9.60
N ALA A 284 -10.29 -9.35 -9.17
CA ALA A 284 -8.83 -9.38 -9.21
C ALA A 284 -8.26 -10.48 -8.30
N ALA A 285 -8.74 -10.56 -7.06
CA ALA A 285 -8.34 -11.60 -6.11
C ALA A 285 -8.66 -12.99 -6.63
N LYS A 286 -9.85 -13.20 -7.20
CA LYS A 286 -10.23 -14.50 -7.76
C LYS A 286 -9.34 -14.91 -8.94
N SER A 287 -9.12 -13.99 -9.87
CA SER A 287 -8.31 -14.24 -11.06
C SER A 287 -6.89 -14.63 -10.66
N PHE A 288 -6.28 -13.88 -9.73
CA PHE A 288 -4.95 -14.20 -9.23
C PHE A 288 -4.92 -15.52 -8.45
N LEU A 289 -5.84 -15.76 -7.51
CA LEU A 289 -5.82 -16.97 -6.66
C LEU A 289 -6.08 -18.26 -7.47
N LEU A 290 -6.89 -18.18 -8.54
CA LEU A 290 -7.07 -19.29 -9.47
C LEU A 290 -5.80 -19.56 -10.29
N ALA A 291 -5.15 -18.50 -10.79
CA ALA A 291 -3.87 -18.61 -11.49
C ALA A 291 -2.77 -19.17 -10.57
N LEU A 292 -2.73 -18.70 -9.31
CA LEU A 292 -1.82 -19.19 -8.29
C LEU A 292 -2.03 -20.69 -8.05
N SER A 293 -3.27 -21.15 -7.93
CA SER A 293 -3.57 -22.57 -7.73
C SER A 293 -3.13 -23.43 -8.92
N ALA A 294 -3.28 -22.90 -10.14
CA ALA A 294 -2.81 -23.57 -11.35
C ALA A 294 -1.28 -23.71 -11.35
N MET A 295 -0.54 -22.65 -10.98
CA MET A 295 0.92 -22.69 -10.85
C MET A 295 1.36 -23.67 -9.76
N ILE A 296 0.66 -23.70 -8.62
CA ILE A 296 0.98 -24.64 -7.52
C ILE A 296 0.83 -26.09 -7.99
N ARG A 297 -0.23 -26.42 -8.73
CA ARG A 297 -0.42 -27.76 -9.32
C ARG A 297 0.65 -28.12 -10.36
N GLY A 298 1.08 -27.14 -11.16
CA GLY A 298 2.12 -27.32 -12.17
C GLY A 298 3.54 -27.45 -11.58
N GLY A 299 3.75 -26.94 -10.36
CA GLY A 299 5.06 -26.86 -9.73
C GLY A 299 5.93 -25.72 -10.27
N ARG A 300 7.09 -25.50 -9.64
CA ARG A 300 8.02 -24.40 -9.97
C ARG A 300 8.46 -24.39 -11.44
N ASP A 301 8.55 -25.55 -12.06
CA ASP A 301 9.04 -25.71 -13.44
C ASP A 301 8.00 -25.33 -14.51
N GLN A 302 6.73 -25.20 -14.13
CA GLN A 302 5.62 -24.90 -15.04
C GLN A 302 5.02 -23.51 -14.81
N VAL A 303 5.75 -22.62 -14.13
CA VAL A 303 5.33 -21.23 -13.93
C VAL A 303 5.38 -20.50 -15.28
N PRO A 304 4.25 -19.97 -15.78
CA PRO A 304 4.22 -19.26 -17.05
C PRO A 304 5.06 -17.97 -16.97
N LEU A 305 5.56 -17.49 -18.12
CA LEU A 305 6.35 -16.25 -18.16
C LEU A 305 5.52 -15.00 -17.86
N ALA A 306 4.23 -15.03 -18.17
CA ALA A 306 3.31 -13.94 -17.91
C ALA A 306 1.92 -14.45 -17.49
N LEU A 307 1.21 -13.65 -16.71
CA LEU A 307 -0.17 -13.87 -16.27
C LEU A 307 -1.09 -12.85 -16.93
N ASP A 308 -2.28 -13.31 -17.32
CA ASP A 308 -3.38 -12.45 -17.74
C ASP A 308 -4.20 -12.11 -16.50
N LEU A 309 -4.00 -10.90 -15.96
CA LEU A 309 -4.66 -10.42 -14.76
C LEU A 309 -5.52 -9.20 -15.11
N PRO A 310 -6.69 -9.06 -14.47
CA PRO A 310 -7.60 -7.95 -14.78
C PRO A 310 -6.99 -6.60 -14.39
N ASP A 311 -7.16 -5.60 -15.26
CA ASP A 311 -6.90 -4.19 -14.92
C ASP A 311 -8.11 -3.62 -14.19
N ILE A 312 -7.95 -3.26 -12.93
CA ILE A 312 -9.04 -2.67 -12.16
C ILE A 312 -8.95 -1.16 -12.25
N GLU A 313 -10.03 -0.52 -12.66
CA GLU A 313 -10.10 0.94 -12.62
C GLU A 313 -9.98 1.43 -11.17
N PRO A 314 -8.97 2.25 -10.84
CA PRO A 314 -8.79 2.78 -9.49
C PRO A 314 -10.04 3.50 -9.01
N PHE A 315 -10.42 3.27 -7.75
CA PHE A 315 -11.70 3.74 -7.22
C PHE A 315 -11.59 4.28 -5.80
N GLY A 316 -12.49 5.20 -5.46
CA GLY A 316 -12.61 5.72 -4.10
C GLY A 316 -11.68 6.89 -3.76
N PHE A 317 -10.94 7.43 -4.74
CA PHE A 317 -10.11 8.64 -4.57
C PHE A 317 -10.88 9.97 -4.74
N SER A 318 -12.22 9.95 -4.82
CA SER A 318 -13.06 11.15 -4.96
C SER A 318 -13.57 11.66 -3.60
N PRO A 319 -13.45 12.96 -3.29
CA PRO A 319 -13.96 13.55 -2.05
C PRO A 319 -15.51 13.70 -2.01
N ASP A 320 -16.22 13.38 -3.10
CA ASP A 320 -17.67 13.56 -3.18
C ASP A 320 -18.45 12.38 -2.60
N LEU A 321 -18.41 12.23 -1.28
CA LEU A 321 -19.49 11.66 -0.46
C LEU A 321 -19.70 12.52 0.79
N ASP A 322 -19.68 13.84 0.58
CA ASP A 322 -19.90 14.83 1.64
C ASP A 322 -21.40 15.03 1.89
N ARG A 323 -22.00 14.08 2.61
CA ARG A 323 -23.15 14.37 3.49
C ARG A 323 -22.99 13.63 4.81
N GLY A 324 -22.31 14.29 5.75
CA GLY A 324 -22.68 14.21 7.17
C GLY A 324 -21.79 13.42 8.12
N TYR A 325 -20.55 13.05 7.77
CA TYR A 325 -19.62 12.47 8.74
C TYR A 325 -18.64 13.51 9.28
N ARG A 326 -18.74 13.78 10.58
CA ARG A 326 -17.98 14.80 11.34
C ARG A 326 -16.57 14.32 11.75
N ASP A 327 -16.01 13.36 11.02
CA ASP A 327 -14.80 12.62 11.40
C ASP A 327 -13.73 12.81 10.32
N GLU A 328 -12.67 13.56 10.61
CA GLU A 328 -11.59 13.89 9.65
C GLU A 328 -10.79 12.66 9.18
N ASP A 329 -10.96 11.53 9.86
CA ASP A 329 -10.37 10.20 9.58
C ASP A 329 -11.12 9.40 8.50
N ALA A 330 -12.31 9.86 8.07
CA ALA A 330 -13.17 9.15 7.11
C ALA A 330 -13.13 9.75 5.67
N ARG A 331 -12.02 10.41 5.29
CA ARG A 331 -11.91 11.15 4.02
C ARG A 331 -12.08 10.28 2.75
N TYR A 332 -11.81 8.98 2.84
CA TYR A 332 -12.03 8.02 1.75
C TYR A 332 -12.67 6.74 2.30
N PRO A 333 -13.93 6.40 1.93
CA PRO A 333 -14.55 5.15 2.38
C PRO A 333 -13.82 3.90 1.84
N VAL A 334 -13.22 4.04 0.65
CA VAL A 334 -12.44 3.01 -0.05
C VAL A 334 -11.30 3.72 -0.77
N ALA A 335 -10.11 3.14 -0.81
CA ALA A 335 -9.04 3.53 -1.74
C ALA A 335 -8.53 2.28 -2.47
N GLN A 336 -8.90 2.10 -3.74
CA GLN A 336 -8.65 0.90 -4.54
C GLN A 336 -7.65 1.16 -5.66
N PHE A 337 -6.59 0.36 -5.72
CA PHE A 337 -5.49 0.43 -6.67
C PHE A 337 -5.73 -0.46 -7.90
N ARG A 338 -4.88 -0.33 -8.93
CA ARG A 338 -5.03 -1.00 -10.24
C ARG A 338 -4.90 -2.52 -10.18
N ASP A 339 -4.07 -3.01 -9.28
CA ASP A 339 -3.87 -4.43 -9.02
C ASP A 339 -5.00 -5.06 -8.17
N GLY A 340 -6.03 -4.26 -7.87
CA GLY A 340 -7.20 -4.64 -7.11
C GLY A 340 -7.05 -4.51 -5.60
N LEU A 341 -5.87 -4.18 -5.05
CA LEU A 341 -5.76 -3.91 -3.61
C LEU A 341 -6.66 -2.73 -3.22
N ALA A 342 -7.31 -2.81 -2.07
CA ALA A 342 -8.13 -1.75 -1.54
C ALA A 342 -7.92 -1.56 -0.03
N LEU A 343 -7.90 -0.30 0.40
CA LEU A 343 -8.01 0.06 1.81
C LEU A 343 -9.45 0.49 2.10
N LEU A 344 -10.14 -0.24 2.97
CA LEU A 344 -11.48 0.08 3.44
C LEU A 344 -11.37 0.83 4.77
N SER A 345 -11.76 2.11 4.80
CA SER A 345 -11.64 2.90 6.04
C SER A 345 -12.61 2.47 7.12
N ARG A 346 -13.73 1.84 6.75
CA ARG A 346 -14.66 1.24 7.71
C ARG A 346 -15.43 0.08 7.09
N LEU A 347 -15.55 -1.01 7.85
CA LEU A 347 -16.39 -2.12 7.43
C LEU A 347 -17.89 -1.80 7.55
N PRO A 348 -18.70 -2.14 6.53
CA PRO A 348 -20.15 -2.02 6.59
C PRO A 348 -20.72 -2.92 7.70
N ARG A 349 -21.87 -2.54 8.24
CA ARG A 349 -22.66 -3.42 9.11
C ARG A 349 -23.39 -4.41 8.22
N SER A 350 -22.89 -5.63 8.10
CA SER A 350 -23.55 -6.71 7.36
C SER A 350 -23.86 -7.88 8.29
N PRO A 351 -25.07 -8.46 8.25
CA PRO A 351 -25.45 -9.53 9.17
C PRO A 351 -24.70 -10.85 8.94
N ALA A 352 -24.17 -11.08 7.73
CA ALA A 352 -23.27 -12.21 7.41
C ALA A 352 -22.65 -12.00 6.01
N PRO A 353 -21.34 -11.71 5.88
CA PRO A 353 -20.68 -11.65 4.58
C PRO A 353 -20.55 -13.05 4.00
N ASP A 354 -20.71 -13.15 2.68
CA ASP A 354 -20.46 -14.38 1.93
C ASP A 354 -19.00 -14.80 2.13
N ALA A 355 -18.78 -16.02 2.63
CA ALA A 355 -17.44 -16.55 2.87
C ALA A 355 -17.00 -17.40 1.67
N ARG A 356 -15.75 -17.19 1.24
CA ARG A 356 -15.11 -17.94 0.16
C ARG A 356 -13.89 -18.65 0.71
N HIS A 357 -13.75 -19.91 0.36
CA HIS A 357 -12.65 -20.75 0.83
C HIS A 357 -11.72 -21.02 -0.34
N TRP A 358 -10.43 -20.75 -0.16
CA TRP A 358 -9.41 -21.01 -1.16
C TRP A 358 -8.45 -22.09 -0.68
N SER A 359 -8.25 -23.11 -1.50
CA SER A 359 -7.25 -24.15 -1.31
C SER A 359 -6.12 -23.99 -2.35
N PRO A 360 -4.84 -24.14 -1.96
CA PRO A 360 -3.73 -23.98 -2.89
C PRO A 360 -3.77 -24.91 -4.10
N GLN A 361 -4.26 -26.13 -3.93
CA GLN A 361 -4.30 -27.17 -4.97
C GLN A 361 -5.63 -27.15 -5.72
N ARG A 362 -6.72 -26.81 -5.04
CA ARG A 362 -8.09 -26.92 -5.59
C ARG A 362 -8.67 -25.59 -6.08
N GLY A 363 -8.05 -24.46 -5.74
CA GLY A 363 -8.65 -23.14 -5.97
C GLY A 363 -9.80 -22.86 -5.01
N PHE A 364 -10.81 -22.11 -5.44
CA PHE A 364 -11.98 -21.84 -4.61
C PHE A 364 -12.88 -23.07 -4.48
N ILE A 365 -13.30 -23.38 -3.25
CA ILE A 365 -14.16 -24.53 -2.89
C ILE A 365 -15.43 -24.13 -2.13
#